data_AF-A0A3L6ZN33-F1
#
_entry.id   AF-A0A3L6ZN33-F1
#
_cell.length_a   1.000
_cell.length_b   1.000
_cell.length_c   1.000
_cell.angle_alpha   90.00
_cell.angle_beta   90.00
_cell.angle_gamma   90.00
#
_symmetry.space_group_name_H-M   'P 1'
#
loop_
_entity.id
_entity.type
_entity.pdbx_description
1 polymer ?
#
loop_
_entity_poly.entity_id
_entity_poly.type
_entity_poly.pdbx_seq_one_letter_code
_entity_poly.pdbx_strand_id
1 'polypeptide(L)'
;MCGRFALDDRVDEMITEWVLDGNTPHSWAPEGWRPSWNISPGQSIAVLLETALRPGGAVAPRVLEGLWSLLPPWATTPRLSYPTFNARAETLTTTRSWSGAVAAHRCVIPASAYYEWSGPKGSRIPHVVHAPDDAPSRWPDCTRGGGPTGRARGG
;
A
#
# COMPACT_ATOMS: atom_id res chain seq x y z
N MET A 1 4.66 -11.93 -4.52
CA MET A 1 5.01 -10.74 -3.72
C MET A 1 4.31 -9.61 -4.42
N CYS A 2 3.23 -9.11 -3.83
CA CYS A 2 2.37 -8.15 -4.48
C CYS A 2 3.13 -6.82 -4.67
N GLY A 3 3.23 -6.38 -5.93
CA GLY A 3 3.86 -5.12 -6.32
C GLY A 3 2.86 -4.12 -6.88
N ARG A 4 1.56 -4.41 -6.73
CA ARG A 4 0.48 -3.53 -7.16
C ARG A 4 -0.77 -3.83 -6.34
N PHE A 5 -1.49 -2.79 -5.95
CA PHE A 5 -2.81 -2.93 -5.36
C PHE A 5 -3.77 -1.86 -5.86
N ALA A 6 -5.05 -2.05 -5.55
CA ALA A 6 -6.13 -1.15 -5.86
C ALA A 6 -6.81 -0.67 -4.57
N LEU A 7 -7.26 0.58 -4.60
CA LEU A 7 -8.13 1.19 -3.61
C LEU A 7 -9.21 1.91 -4.41
N ASP A 8 -10.45 1.45 -4.27
CA ASP A 8 -11.60 2.01 -4.97
C ASP A 8 -12.41 2.95 -4.06
N ASP A 9 -13.43 3.60 -4.62
CA ASP A 9 -14.26 4.57 -3.90
C ASP A 9 -14.91 3.96 -2.65
N ARG A 10 -15.30 2.67 -2.69
CA ARG A 10 -15.89 1.98 -1.54
C ARG A 10 -14.89 1.87 -0.39
N VAL A 11 -13.66 1.44 -0.68
CA VAL A 11 -12.62 1.38 0.36
C VAL A 11 -12.27 2.79 0.85
N ASP A 12 -12.26 3.80 -0.02
CA ASP A 12 -12.04 5.20 0.35
C ASP A 12 -13.13 5.76 1.28
N GLU A 13 -14.38 5.42 1.01
CA GLU A 13 -15.53 5.72 1.89
C GLU A 13 -15.37 5.03 3.24
N MET A 14 -14.99 3.74 3.29
CA MET A 14 -14.72 3.03 4.54
C MET A 14 -13.59 3.67 5.35
N ILE A 15 -12.50 4.09 4.69
CA ILE A 15 -11.40 4.82 5.34
C ILE A 15 -11.94 6.12 5.95
N THR A 16 -12.77 6.85 5.19
CA THR A 16 -13.38 8.10 5.63
C THR A 16 -14.30 7.90 6.83
N GLU A 17 -15.15 6.87 6.83
CA GLU A 17 -16.02 6.52 7.95
C GLU A 17 -15.22 6.16 9.21
N TRP A 18 -14.15 5.37 9.06
CA TRP A 18 -13.30 4.99 10.19
C TRP A 18 -12.60 6.20 10.83
N VAL A 19 -12.38 7.29 10.08
CA VAL A 19 -11.83 8.55 10.59
C VAL A 19 -12.87 9.36 11.37
N LEU A 20 -14.15 9.23 11.05
CA LEU A 20 -15.24 10.00 11.67
C LEU A 20 -15.42 9.70 13.18
N ASP A 21 -14.93 8.57 13.66
CA ASP A 21 -14.89 8.25 15.09
C ASP A 21 -13.78 9.00 15.86
N GLY A 22 -13.02 9.90 15.21
CA GLY A 22 -12.02 10.70 15.92
C GLY A 22 -11.36 11.89 15.22
N ASN A 23 -11.63 12.21 13.95
CA ASN A 23 -11.05 13.36 13.22
C ASN A 23 -11.98 13.81 12.06
N THR A 24 -11.68 14.96 11.44
CA THR A 24 -12.40 15.41 10.23
C THR A 24 -11.94 14.62 8.98
N PRO A 25 -12.86 14.17 8.10
CA PRO A 25 -12.59 13.41 6.87
C PRO A 25 -11.49 13.99 5.96
N HIS A 26 -11.27 15.30 6.02
CA HIS A 26 -10.35 16.01 5.15
C HIS A 26 -8.99 16.34 5.80
N SER A 27 -8.73 15.91 7.04
CA SER A 27 -7.44 16.20 7.69
C SER A 27 -6.32 15.21 7.34
N TRP A 28 -6.66 14.02 6.82
CA TRP A 28 -5.68 12.97 6.52
C TRP A 28 -5.36 12.85 5.03
N ALA A 29 -6.32 13.19 4.15
CA ALA A 29 -6.16 13.06 2.72
C ALA A 29 -5.26 14.19 2.19
N PRO A 30 -4.07 13.91 1.64
CA PRO A 30 -3.25 14.94 1.01
C PRO A 30 -4.01 15.62 -0.14
N GLU A 31 -3.61 16.84 -0.47
CA GLU A 31 -4.16 17.55 -1.61
C GLU A 31 -3.99 16.70 -2.89
N GLY A 32 -5.12 16.32 -3.50
CA GLY A 32 -5.12 15.45 -4.68
C GLY A 32 -5.17 13.94 -4.41
N TRP A 33 -5.37 13.50 -3.18
CA TRP A 33 -5.72 12.10 -2.88
C TRP A 33 -6.93 11.66 -3.71
N ARG A 34 -6.81 10.52 -4.38
CA ARG A 34 -7.89 9.87 -5.12
C ARG A 34 -7.73 8.36 -5.07
N PRO A 35 -8.85 7.63 -5.02
CA PRO A 35 -8.86 6.19 -5.29
C PRO A 35 -8.13 5.86 -6.59
N SER A 36 -7.43 4.74 -6.60
CA SER A 36 -6.58 4.31 -7.71
C SER A 36 -6.59 2.79 -7.83
N TRP A 37 -6.83 2.33 -9.05
CA TRP A 37 -6.74 0.93 -9.42
C TRP A 37 -5.32 0.46 -9.75
N ASN A 38 -4.32 1.33 -9.58
CA ASN A 38 -2.96 1.06 -10.03
C ASN A 38 -1.90 1.64 -9.09
N ILE A 39 -2.01 1.35 -7.80
CA ILE A 39 -1.05 1.81 -6.80
C ILE A 39 0.20 0.93 -6.85
N SER A 40 1.37 1.56 -6.83
CA SER A 40 2.69 0.96 -7.01
C SER A 40 3.68 1.35 -5.89
N PRO A 41 4.71 0.53 -5.61
CA PRO A 41 5.67 0.80 -4.56
C PRO A 41 6.34 2.17 -4.67
N GLY A 42 6.52 2.82 -3.53
CA GLY A 42 7.09 4.17 -3.46
C GLY A 42 6.10 5.31 -3.71
N GLN A 43 4.81 5.01 -3.93
CA GLN A 43 3.75 6.01 -3.86
C GLN A 43 3.29 6.24 -2.41
N SER A 44 2.77 7.44 -2.14
CA SER A 44 2.01 7.72 -0.93
C SER A 44 0.67 6.98 -0.95
N ILE A 45 0.28 6.44 0.20
CA ILE A 45 -0.93 5.64 0.41
C ILE A 45 -1.58 6.01 1.74
N ALA A 46 -2.87 5.73 1.88
CA ALA A 46 -3.56 5.78 3.16
C ALA A 46 -3.07 4.63 4.06
N VAL A 47 -2.80 4.92 5.31
CA VAL A 47 -2.35 3.96 6.32
C VAL A 47 -3.19 4.12 7.58
N LEU A 48 -3.81 3.03 8.03
CA LEU A 48 -4.63 2.97 9.24
C LEU A 48 -3.77 2.48 10.40
N LEU A 49 -3.76 3.21 11.51
CA LEU A 49 -2.98 2.87 12.70
C LEU A 49 -3.59 3.49 13.95
N GLU A 50 -3.20 2.97 15.11
CA GLU A 50 -3.48 3.61 16.40
C GLU A 50 -2.29 4.47 16.79
N THR A 51 -2.52 5.78 16.96
CA THR A 51 -1.44 6.69 17.35
C THR A 51 -1.96 7.98 17.99
N ALA A 52 -1.11 8.64 18.77
CA ALA A 52 -1.35 9.98 19.27
C ALA A 52 -0.75 11.01 18.28
N LEU A 53 -1.53 12.04 17.91
CA LEU A 53 -1.06 13.08 16.97
C LEU A 53 -0.03 14.04 17.57
N ARG A 54 0.06 14.09 18.91
CA ARG A 54 0.97 14.96 19.63
C ARG A 54 1.57 14.20 20.82
N PRO A 55 2.80 14.54 21.23
CA PRO A 55 3.38 13.99 22.46
C PRO A 55 2.43 14.21 23.65
N GLY A 56 2.13 13.14 24.39
CA GLY A 56 1.21 13.17 25.54
C GLY A 56 -0.28 13.21 25.18
N GLY A 57 -0.64 13.16 23.89
CA GLY A 57 -2.04 13.05 23.44
C GLY A 57 -2.62 11.64 23.63
N ALA A 58 -3.94 11.53 23.52
CA ALA A 58 -4.63 10.24 23.52
C ALA A 58 -4.29 9.43 22.26
N VAL A 59 -4.00 8.14 22.46
CA VAL A 59 -3.91 7.17 21.37
C VAL A 59 -5.32 6.86 20.90
N ALA A 60 -5.53 6.95 19.59
CA ALA A 60 -6.80 6.62 18.96
C ALA A 60 -6.55 6.07 17.55
N PRO A 61 -7.54 5.40 16.94
CA PRO A 61 -7.61 5.14 15.51
C PRO A 61 -7.37 6.40 14.66
N ARG A 62 -6.44 6.32 13.69
CA ARG A 62 -6.07 7.42 12.78
C ARG A 62 -5.72 6.90 11.40
N VAL A 63 -6.10 7.66 10.38
CA VAL A 63 -5.58 7.51 9.02
C VAL A 63 -4.50 8.57 8.82
N LEU A 64 -3.35 8.14 8.30
CA LEU A 64 -2.25 9.03 7.92
C LEU A 64 -1.82 8.71 6.48
N GLU A 65 -1.24 9.69 5.81
CA GLU A 65 -0.46 9.43 4.59
C GLU A 65 0.85 8.71 4.97
N GLY A 66 1.16 7.62 4.27
CA GLY A 66 2.40 6.87 4.42
C GLY A 66 3.00 6.47 3.07
N LEU A 67 4.32 6.31 3.02
CA LEU A 67 5.00 5.80 1.84
C LEU A 67 4.82 4.26 1.76
N TRP A 68 4.44 3.73 0.60
CA TRP A 68 4.45 2.27 0.37
C TRP A 68 5.87 1.75 0.12
N SER A 69 6.72 1.91 1.13
CA SER A 69 8.06 1.34 1.29
C SER A 69 8.55 1.73 2.69
N LEU A 70 8.95 0.75 3.51
CA LEU A 70 9.51 1.05 4.82
C LEU A 70 10.89 1.72 4.66
N LEU A 71 11.08 2.85 5.32
CA LEU A 71 12.37 3.52 5.46
C LEU A 71 12.94 3.19 6.84
N PRO A 72 14.01 2.38 6.92
CA PRO A 72 14.70 2.15 8.19
C PRO A 72 15.26 3.46 8.77
N PRO A 73 15.48 3.55 10.10
CA PRO A 73 15.98 4.78 10.73
C PRO A 73 17.32 5.31 10.21
N TRP A 74 18.10 4.46 9.55
CA TRP A 74 19.42 4.78 8.97
C TRP A 74 19.36 5.13 7.48
N ALA A 75 18.17 5.09 6.87
CA ALA A 75 17.98 5.47 5.48
C ALA A 75 18.16 6.98 5.32
N THR A 76 19.05 7.38 4.42
CA THR A 76 19.29 8.79 4.08
C THR A 76 18.50 9.24 2.85
N THR A 77 17.93 8.29 2.10
CA THR A 77 17.11 8.58 0.91
C THR A 77 15.85 7.71 0.91
N PRO A 78 14.77 8.14 0.22
CA PRO A 78 13.55 7.35 0.06
C PRO A 78 13.72 6.12 -0.85
N ARG A 79 14.84 6.00 -1.58
CA ARG A 79 15.12 4.92 -2.53
C ARG A 79 16.27 4.07 -2.03
N LEU A 80 15.94 2.92 -1.46
CA LEU A 80 16.90 1.94 -1.01
C LEU A 80 17.38 1.04 -2.16
N SER A 81 18.55 0.43 -2.01
CA SER A 81 19.11 -0.53 -2.98
C SER A 81 18.37 -1.88 -3.00
N TYR A 82 17.47 -2.10 -2.05
CA TYR A 82 16.65 -3.30 -1.93
C TYR A 82 15.19 -2.93 -1.64
N PRO A 83 14.21 -3.77 -2.04
CA PRO A 83 12.81 -3.45 -1.87
C PRO A 83 12.37 -3.57 -0.41
N THR A 84 11.64 -2.57 0.08
CA THR A 84 11.04 -2.54 1.43
C THR A 84 9.54 -2.31 1.39
N PHE A 85 8.88 -2.60 0.26
CA PHE A 85 7.43 -2.52 0.12
C PHE A 85 6.70 -3.81 0.53
N ASN A 86 7.44 -4.90 0.78
CA ASN A 86 6.95 -6.16 1.32
C ASN A 86 7.87 -6.66 2.44
N ALA A 87 7.27 -7.32 3.44
CA ALA A 87 7.97 -8.04 4.50
C ALA A 87 7.49 -9.50 4.51
N ARG A 88 8.42 -10.43 4.72
CA ARG A 88 8.12 -11.86 4.89
C ARG A 88 7.72 -12.15 6.33
N ALA A 89 6.60 -12.83 6.52
CA ALA A 89 6.08 -13.21 7.85
C ALA A 89 7.13 -13.95 8.69
N GLU A 90 7.91 -14.81 8.03
CA GLU A 90 8.87 -15.71 8.63
C GLU A 90 10.10 -14.99 9.19
N THR A 91 10.44 -13.81 8.67
CA THR A 91 11.70 -13.11 9.00
C THR A 91 11.51 -11.67 9.48
N LEU A 92 10.28 -11.17 9.55
CA LEU A 92 10.02 -9.77 9.91
C LEU A 92 10.44 -9.41 11.35
N THR A 93 10.49 -10.38 12.27
CA THR A 93 10.91 -10.16 13.66
C THR A 93 12.42 -10.17 13.85
N THR A 94 13.17 -10.77 12.92
CA THR A 94 14.64 -10.95 13.03
C THR A 94 15.43 -10.02 12.12
N THR A 95 14.80 -9.51 11.05
CA THR A 95 15.47 -8.62 10.09
C THR A 95 15.63 -7.22 10.65
N ARG A 96 16.85 -6.65 10.56
CA ARG A 96 17.18 -5.29 11.04
C ARG A 96 16.23 -4.20 10.52
N SER A 97 15.77 -4.32 9.27
CA SER A 97 14.87 -3.34 8.68
C SER A 97 13.46 -3.37 9.27
N TRP A 98 12.98 -4.51 9.75
CA TRP A 98 11.57 -4.72 10.12
C TRP A 98 11.33 -4.96 11.62
N SER A 99 12.31 -5.48 12.35
CA SER A 99 12.12 -5.93 13.74
C SER A 99 11.64 -4.84 14.69
N GLY A 100 12.14 -3.62 14.54
CA GLY A 100 11.64 -2.46 15.30
C GLY A 100 10.24 -2.02 14.85
N ALA A 101 9.99 -2.03 13.53
CA ALA A 101 8.71 -1.60 12.97
C ALA A 101 7.56 -2.54 13.37
N VAL A 102 7.76 -3.87 13.34
CA VAL A 102 6.71 -4.80 13.77
C VAL A 102 6.38 -4.65 15.26
N ALA A 103 7.36 -4.34 16.10
CA ALA A 103 7.16 -4.23 17.53
C ALA A 103 6.32 -3.01 17.94
N ALA A 104 6.46 -1.88 17.23
CA ALA A 104 5.91 -0.59 17.68
C ALA A 104 5.06 0.17 16.63
N HIS A 105 5.12 -0.21 15.36
CA HIS A 105 4.57 0.59 14.24
C HIS A 105 3.71 -0.26 13.30
N ARG A 106 2.86 -1.11 13.88
CA ARG A 106 1.89 -1.89 13.10
C ARG A 106 0.83 -0.98 12.52
N CYS A 107 0.48 -1.23 11.27
CA CYS A 107 -0.56 -0.51 10.55
C CYS A 107 -1.29 -1.45 9.60
N VAL A 108 -2.44 -1.00 9.12
CA VAL A 108 -3.24 -1.65 8.11
C VAL A 108 -3.18 -0.80 6.84
N ILE A 109 -2.84 -1.45 5.72
CA ILE A 109 -2.95 -0.84 4.39
C ILE A 109 -4.29 -1.29 3.81
N PRO A 110 -5.26 -0.39 3.65
CA PRO A 110 -6.55 -0.70 3.06
C PRO A 110 -6.38 -0.94 1.55
N ALA A 111 -7.01 -1.98 1.03
CA ALA A 111 -6.98 -2.33 -0.38
C ALA A 111 -8.27 -3.06 -0.77
N SER A 112 -8.83 -2.73 -1.94
CA SER A 112 -9.94 -3.48 -2.53
C SER A 112 -9.46 -4.75 -3.25
N ALA A 113 -8.25 -4.71 -3.78
CA ALA A 113 -7.58 -5.86 -4.39
C ALA A 113 -6.07 -5.68 -4.46
N TYR A 114 -5.37 -6.77 -4.75
CA TYR A 114 -3.99 -6.74 -5.21
C TYR A 114 -3.81 -7.51 -6.51
N TYR A 115 -2.73 -7.18 -7.24
CA TYR A 115 -2.42 -7.84 -8.50
C TYR A 115 -1.20 -8.75 -8.33
N GLU A 116 -1.29 -9.95 -8.90
CA GLU A 116 -0.20 -10.91 -9.00
C GLU A 116 -0.04 -11.37 -10.45
N TRP A 117 1.17 -11.77 -10.82
CA TRP A 117 1.49 -12.16 -12.18
C TRP A 117 2.00 -13.59 -12.23
N SER A 118 1.29 -14.48 -12.93
CA SER A 118 1.71 -15.88 -13.12
C SER A 118 2.24 -16.13 -14.54
N GLY A 119 2.91 -17.26 -14.76
CA GLY A 119 3.45 -17.65 -16.07
C GLY A 119 4.92 -17.29 -16.32
N PRO A 120 5.44 -17.57 -17.52
CA PRO A 120 6.84 -17.36 -17.88
C PRO A 120 7.24 -15.88 -17.89
N LYS A 121 8.54 -15.60 -17.71
CA LYS A 121 9.08 -14.25 -17.91
C LYS A 121 8.84 -13.83 -19.38
N GLY A 122 8.25 -12.65 -19.58
CA GLY A 122 7.90 -12.12 -20.91
C GLY A 122 6.48 -12.45 -21.37
N SER A 123 5.80 -13.40 -20.75
CA SER A 123 4.41 -13.79 -21.03
C SER A 123 3.60 -13.96 -19.74
N ARG A 124 3.78 -13.01 -18.82
CA ARG A 124 3.10 -13.00 -17.54
C ARG A 124 1.62 -12.66 -17.72
N ILE A 125 0.75 -13.44 -17.10
CA ILE A 125 -0.69 -13.19 -17.05
C ILE A 125 -1.00 -12.46 -15.73
N PRO A 126 -1.61 -11.27 -15.79
CA PRO A 126 -2.06 -10.57 -14.58
C PRO A 126 -3.31 -11.25 -14.01
N HIS A 127 -3.32 -11.39 -12.69
CA HIS A 127 -4.46 -11.83 -11.88
C HIS A 127 -4.82 -10.71 -10.91
N VAL A 128 -6.11 -10.51 -10.70
CA VAL A 128 -6.61 -9.67 -9.62
C VAL A 128 -7.10 -10.59 -8.50
N VAL A 129 -6.69 -10.31 -7.27
CA VAL A 129 -7.11 -11.03 -6.08
C VAL A 129 -7.81 -10.06 -5.15
N HIS A 130 -9.03 -10.40 -4.77
CA HIS A 130 -9.92 -9.58 -3.95
C HIS A 130 -10.71 -10.47 -2.98
N ALA A 131 -11.31 -9.87 -1.95
CA ALA A 131 -12.23 -10.60 -1.09
C ALA A 131 -13.50 -10.98 -1.88
N PRO A 132 -14.17 -12.11 -1.57
CA PRO A 132 -15.32 -12.58 -2.34
C PRO A 132 -16.43 -11.54 -2.50
N ASP A 133 -16.72 -10.79 -1.43
CA ASP A 133 -17.80 -9.79 -1.38
C ASP A 133 -17.40 -8.41 -1.93
N ASP A 134 -16.11 -8.24 -2.26
CA ASP A 134 -15.51 -6.96 -2.67
C ASP A 134 -15.35 -6.84 -4.19
N ALA A 135 -15.93 -7.77 -4.95
CA ALA A 135 -15.86 -7.74 -6.40
C ALA A 135 -16.66 -6.53 -6.94
N PRO A 136 -16.03 -5.55 -7.61
CA PRO A 136 -16.77 -4.55 -8.35
C PRO A 136 -17.55 -5.23 -9.48
N SER A 137 -18.67 -4.62 -9.87
CA SER A 137 -19.46 -5.08 -11.02
C SER A 137 -18.63 -5.18 -12.31
N ARG A 138 -17.52 -4.45 -12.39
CA ARG A 138 -16.52 -4.56 -13.45
C ARG A 138 -15.13 -4.11 -12.97
N TRP A 139 -14.13 -4.98 -13.10
CA TRP A 139 -12.73 -4.61 -12.91
C TRP A 139 -12.22 -3.74 -14.08
N PRO A 140 -11.46 -2.66 -13.80
CA PRO A 140 -10.74 -1.95 -14.86
C PRO A 140 -9.67 -2.85 -15.49
N ASP A 141 -9.39 -2.58 -16.76
CA ASP A 141 -8.44 -3.35 -17.56
C ASP A 141 -7.02 -3.26 -16.98
N CYS A 142 -6.63 -4.32 -16.25
CA CYS A 142 -5.34 -4.45 -15.61
C CYS A 142 -4.14 -4.45 -16.60
N THR A 143 -4.40 -4.57 -17.90
CA THR A 143 -3.35 -4.59 -18.93
C THR A 143 -2.87 -3.20 -19.36
N ARG A 144 -3.59 -2.12 -19.02
CA ARG A 144 -3.22 -0.74 -19.40
C ARG A 144 -2.29 -0.03 -18.43
N GLY A 145 -2.03 -0.61 -17.26
CA GLY A 145 -1.05 -0.11 -16.30
C GLY A 145 0.37 -0.54 -16.69
N GLY A 146 0.99 0.23 -17.61
CA GLY A 146 2.32 -0.02 -18.15
C GLY A 146 3.35 -0.48 -17.11
N GLY A 147 3.59 -1.79 -17.07
CA GLY A 147 4.84 -2.32 -16.53
C GLY A 147 5.99 -1.94 -17.48
N PRO A 148 7.26 -1.91 -17.02
CA PRO A 148 8.38 -1.70 -17.90
C PRO A 148 8.39 -2.84 -18.91
N THR A 149 7.86 -2.58 -20.11
CA THR A 149 8.02 -3.45 -21.25
C THR A 149 9.51 -3.44 -21.54
N GLY A 150 10.19 -4.51 -21.13
CA GLY A 150 11.53 -4.79 -21.55
C GLY A 150 11.53 -4.77 -23.07
N ARG A 151 12.04 -3.67 -23.62
CA ARG A 151 12.26 -3.50 -25.06
C ARG A 151 13.20 -4.63 -25.45
N ALA A 152 12.64 -5.69 -26.04
CA ALA A 152 13.42 -6.65 -26.78
C ALA A 152 14.08 -5.87 -27.92
N ARG A 153 15.36 -5.51 -27.75
CA ARG A 153 16.22 -5.16 -28.88
C ARG A 153 16.51 -6.48 -29.58
N GLY A 154 15.80 -6.75 -30.67
CA GLY A 154 16.22 -7.71 -31.68
C GLY A 154 17.14 -7.04 -32.69
N GLY A 155 18.03 -7.85 -33.29
CA GLY A 155 18.90 -7.49 -34.40
C GLY A 155 20.33 -7.22 -33.97
#